data_AF-A0A8T9Z9P9-F1
#
_entry.id   AF-A0A8T9Z9P9-F1
#
_cell.length_a   1.000
_cell.length_b   1.000
_cell.length_c   1.000
_cell.angle_alpha   90.00
_cell.angle_beta   90.00
_cell.angle_gamma   90.00
#
_symmetry.space_group_name_H-M   'P 1'
#
loop_
_entity.id
_entity.type
_entity.pdbx_description
1 polymer ?
#
loop_
_entity_poly.entity_id
_entity_poly.type
_entity_poly.pdbx_seq_one_letter_code
_entity_poly.pdbx_strand_id
1 'polypeptide(L)'
;MNRHMKRLMFLSVFLIILSACTTKQVEVKKVPEEGYVIVRNDTVFFVSDKTFEIKIELQNYIEQQMNKEYPSHIVLSFKDKGAYKQLKTGDKIKVWPSQTLESYPAKMIVEKFEIVEK
;
A
#
# COMPACT_ATOMS: atom_id res chain seq x y z
N MET A 1 33.14 47.20 -10.11
CA MET A 1 32.27 46.17 -9.47
C MET A 1 33.09 44.90 -9.22
N ASN A 2 33.36 44.57 -7.96
CA ASN A 2 34.32 43.55 -7.55
C ASN A 2 33.91 42.14 -8.05
N ARG A 3 34.88 41.35 -8.55
CA ARG A 3 34.64 40.03 -9.17
C ARG A 3 33.93 39.06 -8.20
N HIS A 4 34.18 39.24 -6.90
CA HIS A 4 33.50 38.52 -5.81
C HIS A 4 32.02 38.90 -5.65
N MET A 5 31.68 40.18 -5.87
CA MET A 5 30.32 40.70 -5.69
C MET A 5 29.36 40.18 -6.78
N LYS A 6 29.88 39.97 -8.01
CA LYS A 6 29.12 39.31 -9.09
C LYS A 6 28.82 37.84 -8.74
N ARG A 7 29.78 37.06 -8.24
CA ARG A 7 29.56 35.65 -7.85
C ARG A 7 28.53 35.50 -6.73
N LEU A 8 28.55 36.38 -5.73
CA LEU A 8 27.56 36.41 -4.65
C LEU A 8 26.15 36.73 -5.15
N MET A 9 26.02 37.66 -6.11
CA MET A 9 24.73 37.99 -6.71
C MET A 9 24.12 36.80 -7.46
N PHE A 10 24.92 36.08 -8.25
CA PHE A 10 24.46 34.87 -8.97
C PHE A 10 24.04 33.73 -8.03
N LEU A 11 24.73 33.55 -6.89
CA LEU A 11 24.36 32.53 -5.91
C LEU A 11 22.99 32.82 -5.25
N SER A 12 22.68 34.10 -5.02
CA SER A 12 21.42 34.50 -4.39
C SER A 12 20.20 34.22 -5.27
N VAL A 13 20.33 34.37 -6.59
CA VAL A 13 19.22 34.12 -7.54
C VAL A 13 18.92 32.63 -7.66
N PHE A 14 19.93 31.76 -7.61
CA PHE A 14 19.75 30.31 -7.73
C PHE A 14 18.99 29.70 -6.53
N LEU A 15 19.17 30.27 -5.34
CA LEU A 15 18.49 29.81 -4.11
C LEU A 15 16.98 30.11 -4.11
N ILE A 16 16.55 31.20 -4.74
CA ILE A 16 15.14 31.61 -4.80
C ILE A 16 14.32 30.65 -5.67
N ILE A 17 14.92 30.13 -6.77
CA ILE A 17 14.24 29.23 -7.71
C ILE A 17 14.01 27.85 -7.08
N LEU A 18 14.92 27.37 -6.23
CA LEU A 18 14.79 26.10 -5.52
C LEU A 18 13.70 26.13 -4.44
N SER A 19 13.49 27.29 -3.79
CA SER A 19 12.47 27.43 -2.74
C SER A 19 11.04 27.47 -3.29
N ALA A 20 10.84 27.81 -4.56
CA ALA A 20 9.51 27.93 -5.17
C ALA A 20 8.91 26.59 -5.61
N CYS A 21 9.73 25.55 -5.78
CA CYS A 21 9.26 24.19 -6.12
C CYS A 21 9.01 23.36 -4.86
N THR A 22 8.19 23.85 -3.92
CA THR A 22 7.56 22.94 -2.95
C THR A 22 6.33 22.36 -3.62
N THR A 23 6.51 21.21 -4.28
CA THR A 23 5.39 20.41 -4.78
C THR A 23 4.60 19.95 -3.56
N LYS A 24 3.49 20.63 -3.24
CA LYS A 24 2.51 20.10 -2.29
C LYS A 24 2.03 18.78 -2.88
N GLN A 25 2.52 17.67 -2.36
CA GLN A 25 1.97 16.36 -2.68
C GLN A 25 0.53 16.39 -2.20
N VAL A 26 -0.40 16.57 -3.14
CA VAL A 26 -1.82 16.40 -2.86
C VAL A 26 -1.97 14.93 -2.51
N GLU A 27 -2.24 14.67 -1.24
CA GLU A 27 -2.51 13.33 -0.72
C GLU A 27 -3.86 12.89 -1.31
N VAL A 28 -3.81 12.29 -2.50
CA VAL A 28 -4.99 11.71 -3.13
C VAL A 28 -5.35 10.51 -2.27
N LYS A 29 -6.34 10.68 -1.39
CA LYS A 29 -6.90 9.59 -0.60
C LYS A 29 -7.33 8.49 -1.57
N LYS A 30 -6.66 7.34 -1.48
CA LYS A 30 -6.97 6.20 -2.35
C LYS A 30 -8.38 5.69 -2.03
N VAL A 31 -9.07 5.27 -3.08
CA VAL A 31 -10.41 4.70 -2.98
C VAL A 31 -10.35 3.42 -2.15
N PRO A 32 -11.33 3.14 -1.29
CA PRO A 32 -11.37 1.88 -0.55
C PRO A 32 -11.46 0.69 -1.50
N GLU A 33 -10.72 -0.37 -1.20
CA GLU A 33 -10.68 -1.59 -2.01
C GLU A 33 -11.27 -2.76 -1.23
N GLU A 34 -12.00 -3.65 -1.90
CA GLU A 34 -12.47 -4.91 -1.33
C GLU A 34 -11.69 -6.08 -1.90
N GLY A 35 -11.46 -7.10 -1.08
CA GLY A 35 -10.73 -8.28 -1.51
C GLY A 35 -10.64 -9.33 -0.41
N TYR A 36 -10.05 -10.47 -0.74
CA TYR A 36 -9.90 -11.60 0.17
C TYR A 36 -8.51 -11.64 0.80
N VAL A 37 -8.44 -12.20 2.01
CA VAL A 37 -7.20 -12.34 2.76
C VAL A 37 -6.66 -13.76 2.68
N ILE A 38 -5.34 -13.88 2.51
CA ILE A 38 -4.58 -15.11 2.77
C ILE A 38 -3.55 -14.80 3.84
N VAL A 39 -3.61 -15.50 4.97
CA VAL A 39 -2.64 -15.37 6.07
C VAL A 39 -1.62 -16.50 5.98
N ARG A 40 -0.33 -16.14 5.90
CA ARG A 40 0.80 -17.09 5.92
C ARG A 40 1.95 -16.52 6.71
N ASN A 41 2.43 -17.25 7.72
CA ASN A 41 3.56 -16.85 8.57
C ASN A 41 3.42 -15.40 9.09
N ASP A 42 2.26 -15.10 9.69
CA ASP A 42 1.86 -13.76 10.18
C ASP A 42 1.81 -12.65 9.11
N THR A 43 2.04 -12.98 7.85
CA THR A 43 1.92 -12.07 6.70
C THR A 43 0.52 -12.16 6.12
N VAL A 44 -0.09 -11.00 5.89
CA VAL A 44 -1.44 -10.85 5.35
C VAL A 44 -1.34 -10.46 3.88
N PHE A 45 -1.65 -11.40 3.01
CA PHE A 45 -1.72 -11.21 1.56
C PHE A 45 -3.15 -10.79 1.16
N PHE A 46 -3.27 -9.85 0.23
CA PHE A 46 -4.54 -9.28 -0.20
C PHE A 46 -4.82 -9.60 -1.66
N VAL A 47 -5.99 -10.16 -1.93
CA VAL A 47 -6.43 -10.59 -3.26
C VAL A 47 -7.59 -9.68 -3.67
N SER A 48 -7.29 -8.64 -4.45
CA SER A 48 -8.28 -7.65 -4.93
C SER A 48 -8.66 -7.82 -6.39
N ASP A 49 -7.93 -8.62 -7.15
CA ASP A 49 -8.13 -8.83 -8.59
C ASP A 49 -9.16 -9.93 -8.92
N LYS A 50 -9.74 -10.56 -7.89
CA LYS A 50 -10.69 -11.67 -8.04
C LYS A 50 -11.93 -11.50 -7.22
N THR A 51 -13.03 -11.97 -7.80
CA THR A 51 -14.30 -12.21 -7.14
C THR A 51 -14.57 -13.71 -7.18
N PHE A 52 -15.28 -14.22 -6.18
CA PHE A 52 -15.68 -15.62 -6.10
C PHE A 52 -17.18 -15.64 -5.88
N GLU A 53 -17.90 -16.44 -6.65
CA GLU A 53 -19.36 -16.53 -6.55
C GLU A 53 -19.78 -17.47 -5.43
N ILE A 54 -18.96 -18.50 -5.18
CA ILE A 54 -19.24 -19.55 -4.20
C ILE A 54 -18.00 -19.87 -3.35
N LYS A 55 -18.22 -20.28 -2.10
CA LYS A 55 -17.14 -20.54 -1.13
C LYS A 55 -16.13 -21.59 -1.59
N ILE A 56 -16.55 -22.59 -2.38
CA ILE A 56 -15.65 -23.65 -2.85
C ILE A 56 -14.63 -23.16 -3.89
N GLU A 57 -14.98 -22.15 -4.69
CA GLU A 57 -14.03 -21.53 -5.64
C GLU A 57 -12.93 -20.77 -4.88
N LEU A 58 -13.32 -20.02 -3.84
CA LEU A 58 -12.38 -19.33 -2.96
C LEU A 58 -11.43 -20.33 -2.28
N GLN A 59 -11.96 -21.44 -1.75
CA GLN A 59 -11.15 -22.49 -1.12
C GLN A 59 -10.13 -23.07 -2.11
N ASN A 60 -10.58 -23.51 -3.30
CA ASN A 60 -9.70 -24.04 -4.34
C ASN A 60 -8.62 -23.03 -4.75
N TYR A 61 -8.98 -21.75 -4.88
CA TYR A 61 -8.03 -20.70 -5.21
C TYR A 61 -6.98 -20.52 -4.11
N ILE A 62 -7.39 -20.46 -2.84
CA ILE A 62 -6.48 -20.33 -1.69
C ILE A 62 -5.52 -21.51 -1.66
N GLU A 63 -5.99 -22.74 -1.80
CA GLU A 63 -5.15 -23.95 -1.82
C GLU A 63 -4.08 -23.87 -2.93
N GLN A 64 -4.46 -23.39 -4.12
CA GLN A 64 -3.51 -23.17 -5.21
C GLN A 64 -2.49 -22.06 -4.91
N GLN A 65 -2.91 -20.96 -4.27
CA GLN A 65 -2.02 -19.85 -3.94
C GLN A 65 -1.06 -20.17 -2.78
N MET A 66 -1.47 -21.01 -1.83
CA MET A 66 -0.65 -21.37 -0.66
C MET A 66 0.65 -22.10 -1.04
N ASN A 67 0.68 -22.73 -2.22
CA ASN A 67 1.87 -23.44 -2.74
C ASN A 67 2.86 -22.51 -3.46
N LYS A 68 2.52 -21.23 -3.67
CA LYS A 68 3.41 -20.27 -4.33
C LYS A 68 4.38 -19.63 -3.33
N GLU A 69 5.44 -19.03 -3.84
CA GLU A 69 6.36 -18.22 -3.04
C GLU A 69 5.59 -17.07 -2.35
N TYR A 70 4.77 -16.34 -3.13
CA TYR A 70 3.85 -15.32 -2.64
C TYR A 70 2.41 -15.68 -3.01
N PRO A 71 1.50 -15.86 -2.02
CA PRO A 71 0.09 -16.12 -2.30
C PRO A 71 -0.66 -15.00 -3.03
N SER A 72 -0.16 -13.76 -2.96
CA SER A 72 -0.69 -12.62 -3.71
C SER A 72 0.42 -11.62 -4.07
N HIS A 73 0.13 -10.76 -5.05
CA HIS A 73 0.96 -9.64 -5.45
C HIS A 73 0.93 -8.45 -4.47
N ILE A 74 0.07 -8.48 -3.44
CA ILE A 74 -0.08 -7.40 -2.44
C ILE A 74 0.02 -7.97 -1.03
N VAL A 75 0.81 -7.32 -0.18
CA VAL A 75 0.88 -7.56 1.28
C VAL A 75 0.34 -6.33 2.03
N LEU A 76 -0.51 -6.57 3.01
CA LEU A 76 -1.06 -5.52 3.87
C LEU A 76 -0.09 -5.19 5.02
N SER A 77 0.10 -3.89 5.22
CA SER A 77 0.91 -3.33 6.29
C SER A 77 0.04 -2.47 7.17
N PHE A 78 -0.21 -2.92 8.40
CA PHE A 78 -0.97 -2.19 9.39
C PHE A 78 -0.03 -1.47 10.35
N LYS A 79 -0.42 -0.25 10.79
CA LYS A 79 0.29 0.46 11.86
C LYS A 79 0.11 -0.24 13.21
N ASP A 80 -1.09 -0.74 13.47
CA ASP A 80 -1.40 -1.51 14.68
C ASP A 80 -1.07 -3.00 14.49
N LYS A 81 -0.21 -3.54 15.36
CA LYS A 81 0.12 -4.97 15.37
C LYS A 81 -1.08 -5.86 15.76
N GLY A 82 -2.05 -5.32 16.49
CA GLY A 82 -3.28 -6.02 16.84
C GLY A 82 -4.17 -6.35 15.63
N ALA A 83 -4.08 -5.56 14.57
CA ALA A 83 -4.85 -5.76 13.33
C ALA A 83 -4.60 -7.13 12.69
N TYR A 84 -3.35 -7.57 12.64
CA TYR A 84 -2.95 -8.85 12.03
C TYR A 84 -3.65 -10.05 12.68
N LYS A 85 -3.92 -9.99 14.00
CA LYS A 85 -4.55 -11.08 14.75
C LYS A 85 -6.06 -11.21 14.51
N GLN A 86 -6.68 -10.20 13.91
CA GLN A 86 -8.12 -10.18 13.64
C GLN A 86 -8.47 -10.87 12.33
N LEU A 87 -7.50 -11.04 11.43
CA LEU A 87 -7.69 -11.54 10.07
C LEU A 87 -7.37 -13.03 9.98
N LYS A 88 -8.17 -13.73 9.19
CA LYS A 88 -7.98 -15.15 8.86
C LYS A 88 -8.00 -15.35 7.34
N THR A 89 -7.35 -16.41 6.90
CA THR A 89 -7.42 -16.85 5.51
C THR A 89 -8.88 -17.10 5.11
N GLY A 90 -9.31 -16.48 4.02
CA GLY A 90 -10.69 -16.55 3.51
C GLY A 90 -11.56 -15.36 3.88
N ASP A 91 -11.17 -14.53 4.86
CA ASP A 91 -11.93 -13.32 5.21
C ASP A 91 -12.00 -12.38 3.99
N LYS A 92 -13.20 -11.91 3.67
CA LYS A 92 -13.39 -10.78 2.74
C LYS A 92 -13.32 -9.51 3.55
N ILE A 93 -12.46 -8.57 3.13
CA ILE A 93 -12.27 -7.31 3.83
C ILE A 93 -12.39 -6.13 2.88
N LYS A 94 -12.73 -4.97 3.45
CA LYS A 94 -12.62 -3.66 2.84
C LYS A 94 -11.47 -2.90 3.48
N VAL A 95 -10.55 -2.38 2.68
CA VAL A 95 -9.36 -1.65 3.16
C VAL A 95 -9.40 -0.20 2.69
N TRP A 96 -8.94 0.70 3.55
CA TRP A 96 -8.67 2.10 3.23
C TRP A 96 -7.16 2.30 3.15
N PRO A 97 -6.57 2.32 1.94
CA PRO A 97 -5.14 2.46 1.78
C PRO A 97 -4.69 3.93 1.92
N SER A 98 -3.61 4.15 2.66
CA SER A 98 -2.90 5.43 2.68
C SER A 98 -1.89 5.53 1.55
N GLN A 99 -1.09 4.47 1.37
CA GLN A 99 0.01 4.43 0.43
C GLN A 99 0.25 2.99 -0.02
N THR A 100 0.74 2.81 -1.24
CA THR A 100 1.31 1.53 -1.69
C THR A 100 2.77 1.79 -2.03
N LEU A 101 3.66 1.00 -1.43
CA LEU A 101 5.09 1.05 -1.72
C LEU A 101 5.40 0.10 -2.88
N GLU A 102 6.20 0.58 -3.82
CA GLU A 102 6.62 -0.19 -4.99
C GLU A 102 7.64 -1.27 -4.60
N SER A 103 7.18 -2.52 -4.63
CA SER A 103 7.95 -3.74 -4.36
C SER A 103 7.21 -4.95 -4.94
N TYR A 104 7.81 -6.14 -4.89
CA TYR A 104 7.12 -7.38 -5.21
C TYR A 104 7.27 -8.41 -4.09
N PRO A 105 6.18 -8.81 -3.41
CA PRO A 105 4.83 -8.23 -3.48
C PRO A 105 4.81 -6.73 -3.14
N ALA A 106 3.84 -5.99 -3.67
CA ALA A 106 3.62 -4.59 -3.34
C ALA A 106 3.16 -4.48 -1.88
N LYS A 107 3.67 -3.48 -1.15
CA LYS A 107 3.31 -3.28 0.26
C LYS A 107 2.27 -2.18 0.39
N MET A 108 1.03 -2.53 0.74
CA MET A 108 -0.07 -1.59 0.93
C MET A 108 -0.18 -1.19 2.40
N ILE A 109 0.04 0.09 2.70
CA ILE A 109 -0.14 0.66 4.04
C ILE A 109 -1.62 0.95 4.26
N VAL A 110 -2.23 0.25 5.21
CA VAL A 110 -3.68 0.31 5.48
C VAL A 110 -3.93 1.20 6.70
N GLU A 111 -4.80 2.19 6.55
CA GLU A 111 -5.24 3.07 7.65
C GLU A 111 -6.32 2.41 8.49
N LYS A 112 -7.28 1.79 7.83
CA LYS A 112 -8.45 1.14 8.41
C LYS A 112 -8.83 -0.05 7.55
N PHE A 113 -9.38 -1.08 8.17
CA PHE A 113 -10.07 -2.15 7.46
C PHE A 113 -11.38 -2.52 8.17
N GLU A 114 -12.27 -3.16 7.43
CA GLU A 114 -13.51 -3.76 7.93
C GLU A 114 -13.65 -5.17 7.35
N ILE A 115 -14.09 -6.13 8.18
CA ILE A 115 -14.40 -7.48 7.70
C ILE A 115 -15.82 -7.46 7.14
N VAL A 116 -15.94 -7.77 5.86
CA VAL A 116 -17.20 -7.80 5.11
C VAL A 116 -17.84 -9.18 5.18
N GLU A 117 -17.04 -10.25 5.08
CA GLU A 117 -17.50 -11.64 5.13
C GLU A 117 -16.45 -12.55 5.81
N LYS A 118 -16.93 -13.64 6.45
CA LYS A 118 -16.13 -14.69 7.09
C LYS A 118 -16.43 -16.08 6.50
#